data_AF-A0A835RBF3-F1
#
_entry.id   AF-A0A835RBF3-F1
#
_cell.length_a   1.000
_cell.length_b   1.000
_cell.length_c   1.000
_cell.angle_alpha   90.00
_cell.angle_beta   90.00
_cell.angle_gamma   90.00
#
_symmetry.space_group_name_H-M   'P 1'
#
loop_
_entity.id
_entity.type
_entity.pdbx_description
1 polymer ?
#
loop_
_entity_poly.entity_id
_entity_poly.type
_entity_poly.pdbx_seq_one_letter_code
_entity_poly.pdbx_strand_id
1 'polypeptide(L)'
;MAAISISTIPIIFPQMRWYLVLSCYIVAPVLAFCNSYGTGLTDWNLASTYGKIGLFIFSSLVGSNGGVIAGLAACGVMMSIVSTAADLMQDFKTGYLTLSSPRSMFVSQLVGTALGCVVAPLTFWLYWTAFDIGAPDGVYKAPYAVIYREMAILGIEGFSSLPKHCLEICCIFFLMAILVNFLGIIHRSIYRH
;
A
#
# COMPACT_ATOMS: atom_id res chain seq x y z
N MET A 1 17.92 7.04 1.51
CA MET A 1 17.01 5.88 1.36
C MET A 1 16.56 5.63 -0.08
N ALA A 2 15.95 6.61 -0.78
CA ALA A 2 15.47 6.39 -2.15
C ALA A 2 16.54 5.87 -3.13
N ALA A 3 17.73 6.47 -3.18
CA ALA A 3 18.83 6.02 -4.05
C ALA A 3 19.30 4.57 -3.76
N ILE A 4 19.30 4.18 -2.47
CA ILE A 4 19.65 2.82 -2.05
C ILE A 4 18.59 1.84 -2.55
N SER A 5 17.31 2.16 -2.36
CA SER A 5 16.18 1.35 -2.83
C SER A 5 16.17 1.20 -4.35
N ILE A 6 16.37 2.29 -5.10
CA ILE A 6 16.48 2.29 -6.57
C ILE A 6 17.59 1.36 -7.06
N SER A 7 18.69 1.26 -6.30
CA SER A 7 19.82 0.40 -6.66
C SER A 7 19.64 -1.06 -6.21
N THR A 8 19.05 -1.29 -5.04
CA THR A 8 18.97 -2.62 -4.40
C THR A 8 17.76 -3.42 -4.85
N ILE A 9 16.60 -2.80 -5.06
CA ILE A 9 15.38 -3.51 -5.49
C ILE A 9 15.58 -4.26 -6.82
N PRO A 10 16.21 -3.68 -7.86
CA PRO A 10 16.46 -4.42 -9.11
C PRO A 10 17.43 -5.60 -8.95
N ILE A 11 18.27 -5.60 -7.91
CA ILE A 11 19.19 -6.72 -7.61
C ILE A 11 18.40 -7.90 -7.00
N ILE A 12 17.44 -7.59 -6.11
CA ILE A 12 16.60 -8.59 -5.46
C ILE A 12 15.50 -9.10 -6.41
N PHE A 13 14.90 -8.18 -7.18
CA PHE A 13 13.81 -8.43 -8.12
C PHE A 13 14.17 -7.88 -9.51
N PRO A 14 14.85 -8.67 -10.36
CA PRO A 14 15.31 -8.22 -11.69
C PRO A 14 14.20 -7.70 -12.61
N GLN A 15 12.96 -8.15 -12.39
CA GLN A 15 11.77 -7.72 -13.11
C GLN A 15 11.39 -6.26 -12.79
N MET A 16 11.79 -5.76 -11.62
CA MET A 16 11.54 -4.40 -11.16
C MET A 16 12.74 -3.51 -11.46
N ARG A 17 12.82 -3.02 -12.72
CA ARG A 17 13.93 -2.18 -13.19
C ARG A 17 14.00 -0.85 -12.42
N TRP A 18 15.21 -0.28 -12.33
CA TRP A 18 15.49 0.94 -11.56
C TRP A 18 14.54 2.10 -11.88
N TYR A 19 14.16 2.28 -13.14
CA TYR A 19 13.28 3.38 -13.56
C TYR A 19 11.84 3.18 -13.05
N LEU A 20 11.37 1.94 -12.89
CA LEU A 20 10.07 1.65 -12.29
C LEU A 20 10.08 2.00 -10.80
N VAL A 21 11.18 1.71 -10.10
CA VAL A 21 11.35 2.07 -8.69
C VAL A 21 11.40 3.59 -8.53
N LEU A 22 12.10 4.28 -9.45
CA LEU A 22 12.11 5.74 -9.49
C LEU A 22 10.70 6.31 -9.69
N SER A 23 9.91 5.75 -10.62
CA SER A 23 8.52 6.14 -10.80
C SER A 23 7.70 5.98 -9.52
N CYS A 24 7.94 4.92 -8.73
CA CYS A 24 7.30 4.78 -7.43
C CYS A 24 7.63 5.96 -6.49
N TYR A 25 8.90 6.36 -6.40
CA TYR A 25 9.32 7.47 -5.55
C TYR A 25 8.81 8.85 -6.01
N ILE A 26 8.43 8.99 -7.28
CA ILE A 26 7.81 10.22 -7.80
C ILE A 26 6.33 10.28 -7.43
N VAL A 27 5.61 9.16 -7.55
CA VAL A 27 4.15 9.11 -7.34
C VAL A 27 3.77 8.97 -5.86
N ALA A 28 4.53 8.18 -5.10
CA ALA A 28 4.20 7.85 -3.72
C ALA A 28 4.04 9.06 -2.78
N PRO A 29 4.84 10.16 -2.89
CA PRO A 29 4.67 11.33 -2.01
C PRO A 29 3.29 11.99 -2.12
N VAL A 30 2.70 12.03 -3.32
CA VAL A 30 1.35 12.58 -3.53
C VAL A 30 0.31 11.71 -2.81
N LEU A 31 0.42 10.39 -2.96
CA LEU A 31 -0.46 9.43 -2.29
C LEU A 31 -0.27 9.46 -0.77
N ALA A 32 0.97 9.59 -0.32
CA ALA A 32 1.34 9.70 1.08
C ALA A 32 0.71 10.94 1.72
N PHE A 33 0.76 12.10 1.06
CA PHE A 33 0.09 13.30 1.53
C PHE A 33 -1.43 13.09 1.71
N CYS A 34 -2.11 12.57 0.67
CA CYS A 34 -3.54 12.29 0.75
C CYS A 34 -3.89 11.28 1.85
N ASN A 35 -3.08 10.23 2.00
CA ASN A 35 -3.27 9.21 3.02
C ASN A 35 -3.06 9.75 4.44
N SER A 36 -1.98 10.50 4.69
CA SER A 36 -1.71 11.12 5.99
C SER A 36 -2.85 12.07 6.37
N TYR A 37 -3.30 12.92 5.44
CA TYR A 37 -4.42 13.82 5.70
C TYR A 37 -5.71 13.05 6.05
N GLY A 38 -6.06 12.03 5.25
CA GLY A 38 -7.20 11.17 5.51
C GLY A 38 -7.10 10.49 6.88
N THR A 39 -5.94 9.89 7.17
CA THR A 39 -5.65 9.24 8.46
C THR A 39 -5.79 10.23 9.62
N GLY A 40 -5.35 11.48 9.46
CA GLY A 40 -5.49 12.50 10.49
C GLY A 40 -6.94 12.84 10.85
N LEU A 41 -7.87 12.73 9.89
CA LEU A 41 -9.29 13.00 10.05
C LEU A 41 -10.10 11.77 10.49
N THR A 42 -9.76 10.58 10.00
CA THR A 42 -10.56 9.35 10.19
C THR A 42 -9.92 8.33 11.12
N ASP A 43 -8.67 8.56 11.52
CA ASP A 43 -7.82 7.60 12.23
C ASP A 43 -7.59 6.29 11.45
N TRP A 44 -7.76 6.32 10.11
CA TRP A 44 -7.67 5.14 9.27
C TRP A 44 -6.61 5.28 8.18
N ASN A 45 -5.59 4.41 8.21
CA ASN A 45 -4.50 4.36 7.23
C ASN A 45 -4.84 3.43 6.06
N LEU A 46 -4.91 3.96 4.84
CA LEU A 46 -5.24 3.23 3.60
C LEU A 46 -3.99 2.80 2.80
N ALA A 47 -2.82 2.66 3.43
CA ALA A 47 -1.58 2.28 2.74
C ALA A 47 -1.73 1.03 1.86
N SER A 48 -2.45 0.00 2.31
CA SER A 48 -2.70 -1.22 1.52
C SER A 48 -3.50 -0.96 0.23
N THR A 49 -4.44 -0.02 0.25
CA THR A 49 -5.22 0.37 -0.93
C THR A 49 -4.33 1.09 -1.94
N TYR A 50 -3.53 2.05 -1.49
CA TYR A 50 -2.56 2.74 -2.35
C TYR A 50 -1.48 1.78 -2.88
N GLY A 51 -1.06 0.82 -2.08
CA GLY A 51 -0.21 -0.29 -2.48
C GLY A 51 -0.79 -1.07 -3.65
N LYS A 52 -2.06 -1.46 -3.56
CA LYS A 52 -2.77 -2.18 -4.64
C LYS A 52 -2.90 -1.36 -5.93
N ILE A 53 -3.03 -0.03 -5.83
CA ILE A 53 -3.00 0.83 -7.03
C ILE A 53 -1.64 0.67 -7.74
N GLY A 54 -0.53 0.77 -6.98
CA GLY A 54 0.80 0.48 -7.51
C GLY A 54 0.89 -0.93 -8.09
N LEU A 55 0.41 -1.93 -7.36
CA LEU A 55 0.38 -3.32 -7.80
C LEU A 55 -0.27 -3.46 -9.19
N PHE A 56 -1.49 -2.95 -9.38
CA PHE A 56 -2.19 -3.06 -10.66
C PHE A 56 -1.45 -2.34 -11.79
N ILE A 57 -0.99 -1.10 -11.56
CA ILE A 57 -0.29 -0.31 -12.57
C ILE A 57 1.00 -1.00 -13.02
N PHE A 58 1.85 -1.39 -12.08
CA PHE A 58 3.16 -1.96 -12.40
C PHE A 58 3.06 -3.41 -12.88
N SER A 59 2.09 -4.19 -12.40
CA SER A 59 1.82 -5.54 -12.94
C SER A 59 1.39 -5.44 -14.40
N SER A 60 0.46 -4.54 -14.71
CA SER A 60 -0.04 -4.33 -16.07
C SER A 60 1.06 -3.82 -17.00
N LEU A 61 1.87 -2.86 -16.55
CA LEU A 61 2.93 -2.23 -17.34
C LEU A 61 4.05 -3.19 -17.72
N VAL A 62 4.42 -4.11 -16.83
CA VAL A 62 5.47 -5.11 -17.10
C VAL A 62 4.90 -6.32 -17.86
N GLY A 63 3.61 -6.65 -17.66
CA GLY A 63 2.92 -7.72 -18.36
C GLY A 63 3.38 -9.11 -17.94
N SER A 64 3.10 -10.13 -18.76
CA SER A 64 3.32 -11.54 -18.42
C SER A 64 4.77 -11.91 -18.12
N ASN A 65 5.73 -11.13 -18.63
CA ASN A 65 7.17 -11.35 -18.45
C ASN A 65 7.68 -10.76 -17.12
N GLY A 66 7.05 -11.12 -16.01
CA GLY A 66 7.48 -10.72 -14.66
C GLY A 66 6.61 -9.70 -13.94
N GLY A 67 5.44 -9.36 -14.48
CA GLY A 67 4.52 -8.38 -13.89
C GLY A 67 4.08 -8.73 -12.47
N VAL A 68 3.94 -10.01 -12.13
CA VAL A 68 3.58 -10.41 -10.76
C VAL A 68 4.64 -9.95 -9.76
N ILE A 69 5.92 -10.23 -10.06
CA ILE A 69 7.02 -9.86 -9.15
C ILE A 69 7.21 -8.35 -9.12
N ALA A 70 7.20 -7.70 -10.29
CA ALA A 70 7.36 -6.24 -10.38
C ALA A 70 6.22 -5.49 -9.67
N GLY A 71 4.98 -5.93 -9.85
CA GLY A 71 3.80 -5.37 -9.19
C GLY A 71 3.82 -5.56 -7.68
N LEU A 72 4.17 -6.75 -7.19
CA LEU A 72 4.31 -7.00 -5.75
C LEU A 72 5.44 -6.16 -5.13
N ALA A 73 6.58 -6.03 -5.81
CA ALA A 73 7.67 -5.17 -5.35
C ALA A 73 7.25 -3.70 -5.31
N ALA A 74 6.61 -3.19 -6.37
CA ALA A 74 6.08 -1.83 -6.42
C ALA A 74 5.02 -1.57 -5.34
N CYS A 75 4.15 -2.55 -5.09
CA CYS A 75 3.18 -2.53 -4.01
C CYS A 75 3.86 -2.34 -2.66
N GLY A 76 4.89 -3.14 -2.36
CA GLY A 76 5.66 -3.03 -1.12
C GLY A 76 6.27 -1.64 -0.95
N VAL A 77 6.94 -1.12 -1.99
CA VAL A 77 7.53 0.23 -1.96
C VAL A 77 6.48 1.31 -1.69
N MET A 78 5.36 1.26 -2.41
CA MET A 78 4.25 2.20 -2.24
C MET A 78 3.68 2.15 -0.83
N MET A 79 3.37 0.94 -0.34
CA MET A 79 2.83 0.74 1.01
C MET A 79 3.76 1.28 2.09
N SER A 80 5.06 1.00 1.99
CA SER A 80 6.03 1.49 2.97
C SER A 80 6.07 3.02 3.01
N ILE A 81 6.16 3.70 1.86
CA ILE A 81 6.20 5.17 1.82
C ILE A 81 4.91 5.77 2.38
N VAL A 82 3.75 5.26 1.94
CA VAL A 82 2.44 5.79 2.29
C VAL A 82 2.08 5.51 3.75
N SER A 83 2.43 4.34 4.29
CA SER A 83 2.21 4.01 5.71
C SER A 83 3.11 4.85 6.59
N THR A 84 4.42 4.87 6.33
CA THR A 84 5.36 5.60 7.19
C THR A 84 5.03 7.09 7.27
N ALA A 85 4.54 7.71 6.19
CA ALA A 85 4.10 9.10 6.24
C ALA A 85 2.85 9.32 7.10
N ALA A 86 1.91 8.38 7.12
CA ALA A 86 0.70 8.47 7.95
C ALA A 86 1.04 8.20 9.43
N ASP A 87 1.83 7.17 9.68
CA ASP A 87 2.28 6.78 11.03
C ASP A 87 3.11 7.92 11.66
N LEU A 88 4.03 8.52 10.90
CA LEU A 88 4.81 9.68 11.35
C LEU A 88 3.94 10.89 11.67
N MET A 89 2.88 11.14 10.88
CA MET A 89 1.92 12.21 11.18
C MET A 89 1.16 11.93 12.49
N GLN A 90 0.72 10.69 12.70
CA GLN A 90 0.00 10.29 13.92
C GLN A 90 0.92 10.40 15.14
N ASP A 91 2.18 10.01 15.01
CA ASP A 91 3.17 10.16 16.05
C ASP A 91 3.41 11.63 16.39
N PHE A 92 3.56 12.52 15.42
CA PHE A 92 3.70 13.95 15.73
C PHE A 92 2.45 14.52 16.41
N LYS A 93 1.25 14.08 16.03
CA LYS A 93 0.00 14.46 16.69
C LYS A 93 -0.01 13.98 18.15
N THR A 94 0.34 12.73 18.41
CA THR A 94 0.45 12.17 19.76
C THR A 94 1.54 12.86 20.58
N GLY A 95 2.68 13.15 19.97
CA GLY A 95 3.78 13.90 20.59
C GLY A 95 3.34 15.29 21.03
N TYR A 96 2.59 16.01 20.18
CA TYR A 96 2.00 17.30 20.52
C TYR A 96 1.04 17.21 21.70
N LEU A 97 0.14 16.22 21.71
CA LEU A 97 -0.84 16.01 22.79
C LEU A 97 -0.20 15.63 24.13
N THR A 98 0.93 14.91 24.09
CA THR A 98 1.69 14.50 25.27
C THR A 98 2.75 15.52 25.70
N LEU A 99 2.82 16.68 25.03
CA LEU A 99 3.85 17.71 25.24
C LEU A 99 5.29 17.19 25.05
N SER A 100 5.43 16.12 24.26
CA SER A 100 6.71 15.57 23.86
C SER A 100 7.34 16.43 22.76
N SER A 101 8.67 16.57 22.78
CA SER A 101 9.34 17.38 21.77
C SER A 101 9.28 16.72 20.37
N PRO A 102 8.95 17.48 19.30
CA PRO A 102 8.94 16.95 17.94
C PRO A 102 10.30 16.36 17.51
N ARG A 103 11.40 16.96 18.00
CA ARG A 103 12.75 16.46 17.74
C ARG A 103 12.96 15.05 18.31
N SER A 104 12.52 14.82 19.55
CA SER A 104 12.60 13.49 20.15
C SER A 104 11.77 12.48 19.38
N MET A 105 10.56 12.85 18.94
CA MET A 105 9.70 11.95 18.17
C MET A 105 10.35 11.55 16.84
N PHE A 106 10.90 12.52 16.11
CA PHE A 106 11.61 12.26 14.85
C PHE A 106 12.83 11.34 15.05
N VAL A 107 13.62 11.58 16.09
CA VAL A 107 14.79 10.73 16.40
C VAL A 107 14.36 9.32 16.77
N SER A 108 13.32 9.16 17.59
CA SER A 108 12.76 7.84 17.93
C SER A 108 12.29 7.09 16.69
N GLN A 109 11.65 7.77 15.75
CA GLN A 109 11.21 7.16 14.49
C GLN A 109 12.39 6.72 13.60
N LEU A 110 13.45 7.53 13.52
CA LEU A 110 14.66 7.16 12.79
C LEU A 110 15.32 5.91 13.40
N VAL A 111 15.45 5.87 14.72
CA VAL A 111 16.02 4.73 15.46
C VAL A 111 15.14 3.49 15.30
N GLY A 112 13.83 3.63 15.50
CA GLY A 112 12.86 2.55 15.33
C GLY A 112 12.87 1.98 13.92
N THR A 113 12.92 2.84 12.90
CA THR A 113 13.03 2.42 11.50
C THR A 113 14.35 1.67 11.24
N ALA A 114 15.47 2.18 11.74
CA ALA A 114 16.78 1.54 11.56
C ALA A 114 16.82 0.15 12.22
N LEU A 115 16.29 0.02 13.43
CA LEU A 115 16.14 -1.27 14.11
C LEU A 115 15.19 -2.20 13.34
N GLY A 116 14.07 -1.67 12.86
CA GLY A 116 13.10 -2.40 12.04
C GLY A 116 13.71 -2.99 10.76
N CYS A 117 14.59 -2.25 10.08
CA CYS A 117 15.30 -2.74 8.90
C CYS A 117 16.19 -3.97 9.17
N VAL A 118 16.57 -4.23 10.43
CA VAL A 118 17.37 -5.40 10.83
C VAL A 118 16.48 -6.47 11.46
N VAL A 119 15.65 -6.10 12.43
CA VAL A 119 14.84 -7.05 13.22
C VAL A 119 13.74 -7.69 12.39
N ALA A 120 13.08 -6.94 11.49
CA ALA A 120 11.98 -7.49 10.68
C ALA A 120 12.44 -8.61 9.72
N PRO A 121 13.48 -8.43 8.87
CA PRO A 121 13.94 -9.51 8.00
C PRO A 121 14.54 -10.68 8.76
N LEU A 122 15.23 -10.46 9.88
CA LEU A 122 15.75 -11.55 10.71
C LEU A 122 14.62 -12.38 11.34
N THR A 123 13.59 -11.72 11.85
CA THR A 123 12.39 -12.39 12.36
C THR A 123 11.69 -13.16 11.25
N PHE A 124 11.50 -12.55 10.07
CA PHE A 124 10.94 -13.25 8.92
C PHE A 124 11.76 -14.49 8.54
N TRP A 125 13.08 -14.39 8.50
CA TRP A 125 13.98 -15.50 8.16
C TRP A 125 13.91 -16.64 9.20
N LEU A 126 13.84 -16.30 10.49
CA LEU A 126 13.66 -17.28 11.56
C LEU A 126 12.37 -18.08 11.36
N TYR A 127 11.25 -17.39 11.12
CA TYR A 127 9.97 -18.06 10.88
C TYR A 127 9.99 -18.87 9.58
N TRP A 128 10.56 -18.33 8.52
CA TRP A 128 10.67 -18.97 7.20
C TRP A 128 11.48 -20.28 7.26
N THR A 129 12.49 -20.34 8.13
CA THR A 129 13.33 -21.54 8.29
C THR A 129 12.78 -22.54 9.31
N ALA A 130 12.08 -22.06 10.34
CA ALA A 130 11.53 -22.91 11.39
C ALA A 130 10.19 -23.56 11.03
N PHE A 131 9.40 -22.95 10.15
CA PHE A 131 8.05 -23.38 9.83
C PHE A 131 7.80 -23.43 8.32
N ASP A 132 6.89 -24.32 7.91
CA ASP A 132 6.44 -24.44 6.52
C ASP A 132 5.40 -23.34 6.18
N ILE A 133 5.90 -22.11 6.02
CA ILE A 133 5.07 -20.93 5.75
C ILE A 133 4.49 -21.02 4.33
N GLY A 134 3.18 -20.90 4.23
CA GLY A 134 2.46 -20.91 2.94
C GLY A 134 1.97 -22.27 2.50
N ALA A 135 2.27 -23.35 3.24
CA ALA A 135 1.69 -24.66 2.99
C ALA A 135 0.14 -24.61 3.05
N PRO A 136 -0.58 -25.13 2.03
CA PRO A 136 -2.04 -25.04 1.97
C PRO A 136 -2.76 -25.66 3.16
N ASP A 137 -2.19 -26.73 3.71
CA ASP A 137 -2.72 -27.48 4.86
C ASP A 137 -1.91 -27.25 6.14
N GLY A 138 -0.91 -26.37 6.10
CA GLY A 138 -0.07 -26.03 7.25
C GLY A 138 -0.77 -25.08 8.23
N VAL A 139 -0.20 -24.96 9.43
CA VAL A 139 -0.67 -24.01 10.46
C VAL A 139 -0.36 -22.56 10.05
N TYR A 140 0.76 -22.33 9.38
CA TYR A 140 1.24 -21.01 8.96
C TYR A 140 0.87 -20.69 7.51
N LYS A 141 -0.41 -20.72 7.19
CA LYS A 141 -0.90 -20.38 5.84
C LYS A 141 -0.59 -18.91 5.50
N ALA A 142 -0.31 -18.63 4.23
CA ALA A 142 -0.05 -17.28 3.72
C ALA A 142 -1.20 -16.79 2.81
N PRO A 143 -2.43 -16.63 3.34
CA PRO A 143 -3.60 -16.32 2.50
C PRO A 143 -3.44 -14.99 1.76
N TYR A 144 -2.82 -13.99 2.39
CA TYR A 144 -2.55 -12.71 1.74
C TYR A 144 -1.56 -12.82 0.58
N ALA A 145 -0.57 -13.72 0.64
CA ALA A 145 0.36 -13.91 -0.48
C ALA A 145 -0.39 -14.40 -1.73
N VAL A 146 -1.34 -15.33 -1.55
CA VAL A 146 -2.22 -15.81 -2.63
C VAL A 146 -3.09 -14.68 -3.15
N ILE A 147 -3.77 -13.94 -2.26
CA ILE A 147 -4.66 -12.83 -2.67
C ILE A 147 -3.90 -11.77 -3.48
N TYR A 148 -2.73 -11.33 -3.02
CA TYR A 148 -1.94 -10.31 -3.72
C TYR A 148 -1.34 -10.84 -5.03
N ARG A 149 -0.98 -12.12 -5.09
CA ARG A 149 -0.58 -12.78 -6.35
C ARG A 149 -1.71 -12.76 -7.38
N GLU A 150 -2.92 -13.15 -6.99
CA GLU A 150 -4.08 -13.16 -7.89
C GLU A 150 -4.46 -11.73 -8.32
N MET A 151 -4.34 -10.74 -7.43
CA MET A 151 -4.50 -9.33 -7.82
C MET A 151 -3.45 -8.91 -8.87
N ALA A 152 -2.22 -9.38 -8.75
CA ALA A 152 -1.17 -9.03 -9.71
C ALA A 152 -1.42 -9.68 -11.08
N ILE A 153 -1.89 -10.93 -11.08
CA ILE A 153 -2.34 -11.62 -12.30
C ILE A 153 -3.52 -10.87 -12.94
N LEU A 154 -4.51 -10.47 -12.14
CA LEU A 154 -5.61 -9.64 -12.63
C LEU A 154 -5.13 -8.31 -13.23
N GLY A 155 -4.07 -7.70 -12.67
CA GLY A 155 -3.43 -6.52 -13.25
C GLY A 155 -2.79 -6.78 -14.61
N ILE A 156 -2.26 -7.98 -14.84
CA ILE A 156 -1.65 -8.39 -16.12
C ILE A 156 -2.73 -8.71 -17.16
N GLU A 157 -3.72 -9.51 -16.79
CA GLU A 157 -4.75 -10.01 -17.71
C GLU A 157 -5.87 -8.99 -17.95
N GLY A 158 -6.04 -8.03 -17.05
CA GLY A 158 -7.02 -6.95 -17.15
C GLY A 158 -8.45 -7.40 -16.79
N PHE A 159 -9.42 -6.56 -17.15
CA PHE A 159 -10.82 -6.73 -16.75
C PHE A 159 -11.50 -7.97 -17.34
N SER A 160 -10.94 -8.58 -18.39
CA SER A 160 -11.46 -9.83 -18.99
C SER A 160 -11.38 -11.03 -18.05
N SER A 161 -10.50 -10.99 -17.05
CA SER A 161 -10.35 -12.07 -16.07
C SER A 161 -11.27 -11.94 -14.86
N LEU A 162 -12.08 -10.87 -14.80
CA LEU A 162 -13.09 -10.72 -13.75
C LEU A 162 -14.28 -11.68 -13.98
N PRO A 163 -14.93 -12.15 -12.91
CA PRO A 163 -16.18 -12.89 -13.02
C PRO A 163 -17.24 -12.12 -13.82
N LYS A 164 -18.10 -12.86 -14.55
CA LYS A 164 -19.21 -12.27 -15.32
C LYS A 164 -20.04 -11.35 -14.42
N HIS A 165 -20.41 -10.17 -14.95
CA HIS A 165 -21.15 -9.10 -14.26
C HIS A 165 -20.43 -8.38 -13.11
N CYS A 166 -19.20 -8.74 -12.74
CA CYS A 166 -18.49 -8.07 -11.64
C CYS A 166 -18.35 -6.56 -11.88
N LEU A 167 -17.87 -6.17 -13.07
CA LEU A 167 -17.66 -4.76 -13.42
C LEU A 167 -18.99 -4.00 -13.51
N GLU A 168 -20.01 -4.62 -14.10
CA GLU A 168 -21.37 -4.07 -14.19
C GLU A 168 -21.94 -3.73 -12.81
N ILE A 169 -21.86 -4.70 -11.88
CA ILE A 169 -22.32 -4.53 -10.50
C ILE A 169 -21.51 -3.41 -9.81
N CYS A 170 -20.17 -3.40 -9.95
CA CYS A 170 -19.33 -2.35 -9.38
C CYS A 170 -19.72 -0.95 -9.90
N CYS A 171 -19.96 -0.81 -11.21
CA CYS A 171 -20.39 0.46 -11.79
C CYS A 171 -21.76 0.90 -11.28
N ILE A 172 -22.73 -0.02 -11.16
CA ILE A 172 -24.06 0.28 -10.61
C ILE A 172 -23.94 0.81 -9.18
N PHE A 173 -23.22 0.10 -8.30
CA PHE A 173 -23.05 0.55 -6.92
C PHE A 173 -22.28 1.87 -6.81
N PHE A 174 -21.26 2.07 -7.66
CA PHE A 174 -20.51 3.32 -7.70
C PHE A 174 -21.39 4.52 -8.09
N LEU A 175 -22.19 4.38 -9.14
CA LEU A 175 -23.13 5.42 -9.58
C LEU A 175 -24.23 5.67 -8.55
N MET A 176 -24.75 4.61 -7.91
CA MET A 176 -25.70 4.72 -6.81
C MET A 176 -25.13 5.49 -5.62
N ALA A 177 -23.88 5.21 -5.25
CA ALA A 177 -23.21 5.92 -4.15
C ALA A 177 -23.02 7.42 -4.46
N ILE A 178 -22.63 7.75 -5.69
CA ILE A 178 -22.55 9.15 -6.16
C ILE A 178 -23.93 9.82 -6.07
N LEU A 179 -24.98 9.17 -6.59
CA LEU A 179 -26.33 9.72 -6.60
C LEU A 179 -26.84 9.99 -5.17
N VAL A 180 -26.66 9.04 -4.26
CA VAL A 180 -27.04 9.20 -2.84
C VAL A 180 -26.27 10.36 -2.20
N ASN A 181 -24.98 10.49 -2.48
CA ASN A 181 -24.17 11.59 -1.96
C ASN A 181 -24.69 12.95 -2.47
N PHE A 182 -24.95 13.06 -3.77
CA PHE A 182 -25.52 14.26 -4.39
C PHE A 182 -26.89 14.64 -3.79
N LEU A 183 -27.80 13.68 -3.66
CA LEU A 183 -29.11 13.90 -3.04
C LEU A 183 -28.96 14.37 -1.58
N GLY A 184 -28.03 13.79 -0.83
CA GLY A 184 -27.73 14.19 0.54
C GLY A 184 -27.11 15.59 0.66
N ILE A 185 -26.37 16.06 -0.35
CA ILE A 185 -25.87 17.43 -0.42
C ILE A 185 -27.02 18.40 -0.69
N ILE A 186 -27.88 18.10 -1.68
CA ILE A 186 -29.04 18.93 -2.04
C ILE A 186 -29.99 19.07 -0.85
N HIS A 187 -30.32 17.96 -0.19
CA HIS A 187 -31.17 17.97 1.00
C HIS A 187 -30.57 18.86 2.10
N ARG A 188 -29.27 18.70 2.44
CA ARG A 188 -28.61 19.56 3.42
C ARG A 188 -28.54 21.04 3.02
N SER A 189 -28.53 21.34 1.73
CA SER A 189 -28.59 22.73 1.22
C SER A 189 -29.97 23.36 1.39
N ILE A 190 -31.05 22.56 1.31
CA ILE A 190 -32.43 23.05 1.42
C ILE A 190 -32.83 23.28 2.89
N TYR A 191 -32.40 22.42 3.81
CA TYR A 191 -32.79 22.45 5.23
C TYR A 191 -31.81 23.21 6.15
N ARG A 192 -30.85 23.97 5.59
CA ARG A 192 -29.90 24.81 6.34
C ARG A 192 -30.35 26.27 6.51
N HIS A 193 -31.62 26.57 6.26
CA HIS A 193 -32.29 27.82 6.63
C HIS A 193 -33.16 27.61 7.86
#